data_AF-A0AAW2SPQ5-F1
#
_entry.id   AF-A0AAW2SPQ5-F1
#
_cell.length_a   1.000
_cell.length_b   1.000
_cell.length_c   1.000
_cell.angle_alpha   90.00
_cell.angle_beta   90.00
_cell.angle_gamma   90.00
#
_symmetry.space_group_name_H-M   'P 1'
#
loop_
_entity.id
_entity.type
_entity.pdbx_description
1 polymer ?
#
loop_
_entity_poly.entity_id
_entity_poly.type
_entity_poly.pdbx_seq_one_letter_code
_entity_poly.pdbx_strand_id
1 'polypeptide(L)'
;MEVYVDDMLVKRKKAHHHVEDLDKTFAVLRKYWLKLNPEKCAFGVSGGRFLGFMVTQRGIETNPDKIKAILDMGPPTNINEVQRLTGRIVALSRFISKSAKKGLSFFK
;
A
#
# COMPACT_ATOMS: atom_id res chain seq x y z
N MET A 1 -2.13 -11.44 11.51
CA MET A 1 -1.83 -11.77 10.11
C MET A 1 -2.99 -11.25 9.29
N GLU A 2 -2.72 -10.48 8.24
CA GLU A 2 -3.73 -10.02 7.28
C GLU A 2 -3.49 -10.80 5.97
N VAL A 3 -4.56 -11.17 5.28
CA VAL A 3 -4.48 -11.90 4.01
C VAL A 3 -5.52 -11.33 3.05
N TYR A 4 -5.12 -11.15 1.80
CA TYR A 4 -6.00 -10.78 0.72
C TYR A 4 -5.59 -11.53 -0.55
N VAL A 5 -6.38 -12.54 -0.92
CA VAL A 5 -6.10 -13.43 -2.06
C VAL A 5 -4.70 -14.05 -1.93
N ASP A 6 -3.74 -13.59 -2.73
CA ASP A 6 -2.34 -14.05 -2.77
C ASP A 6 -1.38 -13.19 -1.94
N ASP A 7 -1.82 -12.01 -1.47
CA ASP A 7 -1.03 -11.10 -0.65
C ASP A 7 -1.21 -11.40 0.85
N MET A 8 -0.11 -11.65 1.55
CA MET A 8 -0.09 -11.91 2.99
C MET A 8 0.80 -10.92 3.74
N LEU A 9 0.34 -10.46 4.91
CA LEU A 9 1.09 -9.58 5.81
C LEU A 9 1.12 -10.15 7.23
N VAL A 10 2.33 -10.46 7.71
CA VAL A 10 2.59 -10.82 9.10
C VAL A 10 3.27 -9.63 9.77
N LYS A 11 2.67 -9.08 10.83
CA LYS A 11 3.13 -7.86 11.50
C LYS A 11 3.03 -7.97 13.02
N ARG A 12 3.94 -7.33 13.73
CA ARG A 12 3.93 -7.17 15.20
C ARG A 12 4.34 -5.76 15.60
N LYS A 13 3.91 -5.32 16.79
CA LYS A 13 4.37 -4.05 17.39
C LYS A 13 5.82 -4.12 17.91
N LYS A 14 6.27 -5.31 18.34
CA LYS A 14 7.62 -5.54 18.88
C LYS A 14 8.25 -6.75 18.18
N ALA A 15 9.54 -6.66 17.85
CA ALA A 15 10.22 -7.66 17.02
C ALA A 15 10.42 -9.04 17.70
N HIS A 16 10.53 -9.09 19.04
CA HIS A 16 10.94 -10.29 19.80
C HIS A 16 10.18 -11.60 19.50
N HIS A 17 8.90 -11.54 19.11
CA HIS A 17 8.10 -12.73 18.80
C HIS A 17 7.73 -12.85 17.31
N HIS A 18 8.27 -11.99 16.45
CA HIS A 18 7.88 -11.99 15.04
C HIS A 18 8.33 -13.27 14.33
N VAL A 19 9.48 -13.83 14.73
CA VAL A 19 9.99 -15.11 14.20
C VAL A 19 9.05 -16.27 14.54
N GLU A 20 8.49 -16.30 15.76
CA GLU A 20 7.51 -17.33 16.16
C GLU A 20 6.21 -17.23 15.35
N ASP A 21 5.75 -16.01 15.06
CA ASP A 21 4.57 -15.81 14.23
C ASP A 21 4.84 -16.29 12.79
N LEU A 22 6.03 -15.99 12.24
CA LEU A 22 6.43 -16.46 10.91
C LEU A 22 6.51 -17.99 10.86
N ASP A 23 7.05 -18.64 11.89
CA ASP A 23 7.10 -20.10 11.96
C ASP A 23 5.70 -20.72 11.92
N LYS A 24 4.77 -20.18 12.72
CA LYS A 24 3.34 -20.59 12.70
C LYS A 24 2.71 -20.35 11.33
N THR A 25 2.95 -19.20 10.70
CA THR A 25 2.44 -18.91 9.36
C THR A 25 2.98 -19.89 8.33
N PHE A 26 4.29 -20.18 8.34
CA PHE A 26 4.89 -21.13 7.41
C PHE A 26 4.42 -22.56 7.65
N ALA A 27 4.17 -22.97 8.90
CA ALA A 27 3.57 -24.26 9.21
C ALA A 27 2.17 -24.40 8.57
N VAL A 28 1.34 -23.35 8.63
CA VAL A 28 0.03 -23.33 7.96
C VAL A 28 0.19 -23.41 6.44
N LEU A 29 1.09 -22.62 5.85
CA LEU A 29 1.32 -22.65 4.39
C LEU A 29 1.74 -24.06 3.92
N ARG A 30 2.68 -24.69 4.63
CA ARG A 30 3.12 -26.07 4.34
C ARG A 30 1.96 -27.07 4.47
N LYS A 31 1.14 -26.96 5.52
CA LYS A 31 -0.02 -27.84 5.75
C LYS A 31 -1.01 -27.83 4.57
N TYR A 32 -1.21 -26.67 3.95
CA TYR A 32 -2.14 -26.50 2.82
C TYR A 32 -1.44 -26.45 1.45
N TRP A 33 -0.16 -26.85 1.37
CA TRP A 33 0.61 -26.91 0.12
C TRP A 33 0.71 -25.56 -0.63
N LEU A 34 0.60 -24.46 0.11
CA LEU A 34 0.76 -23.11 -0.42
C LEU A 34 2.24 -22.76 -0.53
N LYS A 35 2.63 -22.18 -1.67
CA LYS A 35 4.01 -21.76 -1.95
C LYS A 35 4.09 -20.24 -2.00
N LEU A 36 5.16 -19.70 -1.43
CA LEU A 36 5.52 -18.29 -1.56
C LEU A 36 6.48 -18.12 -2.72
N ASN A 37 6.47 -16.96 -3.37
CA ASN A 37 7.51 -16.55 -4.31
C ASN A 37 8.60 -15.77 -3.55
N PRO A 38 9.80 -16.33 -3.32
CA PRO A 38 10.85 -15.69 -2.53
C PRO A 38 11.28 -14.33 -3.08
N GLU A 39 11.26 -14.13 -4.41
CA GLU A 39 11.65 -12.87 -5.05
C GLU A 39 10.68 -11.72 -4.73
N LYS A 40 9.43 -12.04 -4.39
CA LYS A 40 8.38 -11.07 -4.04
C LYS A 40 8.19 -10.91 -2.54
N CYS A 41 8.81 -11.76 -1.72
CA CYS A 41 8.68 -11.70 -0.27
C CYS A 41 9.70 -10.74 0.34
N ALA A 42 9.25 -9.95 1.32
CA ALA A 42 10.12 -9.13 2.16
C ALA A 42 9.97 -9.58 3.62
N PHE A 43 11.08 -9.82 4.30
CA PHE A 43 11.12 -10.28 5.69
C PHE A 43 11.98 -9.34 6.55
N GLY A 44 11.66 -9.24 7.85
CA GLY A 44 12.47 -8.48 8.81
C GLY A 44 12.48 -6.95 8.58
N VAL A 45 11.56 -6.43 7.77
CA VAL A 45 11.46 -5.00 7.47
C VAL A 45 10.62 -4.26 8.52
N SER A 46 10.97 -3.00 8.81
CA SER A 46 10.22 -2.12 9.73
C SER A 46 8.91 -1.59 9.12
N GLY A 47 8.79 -1.70 7.79
CA GLY A 47 7.60 -1.40 7.02
C GLY A 47 7.79 -1.86 5.57
N GLY A 48 6.70 -1.98 4.82
CA GLY A 48 6.73 -2.50 3.46
C GLY A 48 5.46 -2.20 2.66
N ARG A 49 5.53 -2.45 1.35
CA ARG A 49 4.38 -2.33 0.46
C ARG A 49 3.43 -3.51 0.66
N PHE A 50 2.14 -3.24 0.83
CA PHE A 50 1.07 -4.24 0.90
C PHE A 50 -0.20 -3.67 0.26
N LEU A 51 -0.78 -4.38 -0.72
CA LEU A 51 -1.99 -3.96 -1.46
C LEU A 51 -1.92 -2.52 -2.00
N GLY A 52 -0.73 -2.08 -2.46
CA GLY A 52 -0.51 -0.74 -2.98
C GLY A 52 -0.49 0.39 -1.94
N PHE A 53 -0.38 0.05 -0.65
CA PHE A 53 -0.13 0.97 0.46
C PHE A 53 1.21 0.69 1.12
N MET A 54 1.74 1.68 1.84
CA MET A 54 2.86 1.46 2.75
C MET A 54 2.29 1.07 4.12
N VAL A 55 2.79 -0.02 4.70
CA VAL A 55 2.46 -0.40 6.07
C VAL A 55 3.71 -0.22 6.92
N THR A 56 3.62 0.63 7.94
CA THR A 56 4.70 0.95 8.87
C THR A 56 4.24 0.74 10.30
N GLN A 57 5.13 0.94 11.27
CA GLN A 57 4.76 0.95 12.70
C GLN A 57 3.70 2.02 13.05
N ARG A 58 3.62 3.11 12.28
CA ARG A 58 2.64 4.20 12.50
C ARG A 58 1.27 3.87 11.90
N GLY A 59 1.16 2.81 11.11
CA GLY A 59 -0.06 2.37 10.48
C GLY A 59 0.04 2.31 8.96
N ILE A 60 -1.07 2.63 8.29
CA ILE A 60 -1.13 2.68 6.82
C ILE A 60 -0.70 4.08 6.39
N GLU A 61 0.33 4.12 5.55
CA GLU A 61 0.88 5.34 4.98
C GLU A 61 0.74 5.34 3.46
N THR A 62 0.87 6.53 2.88
CA THR A 62 0.83 6.72 1.44
C THR A 62 2.02 6.07 0.75
N ASN A 63 1.80 5.44 -0.40
CA ASN A 63 2.89 5.00 -1.25
C ASN A 63 3.63 6.22 -1.87
N PRO A 64 4.95 6.40 -1.60
CA PRO A 64 5.75 7.47 -2.21
C PRO A 64 5.66 7.51 -3.73
N ASP A 65 5.53 6.36 -4.39
CA ASP A 65 5.39 6.26 -5.85
C ASP A 65 4.15 7.00 -6.36
N LYS A 66 3.03 6.92 -5.61
CA LYS A 66 1.78 7.62 -5.94
C LYS A 66 1.90 9.13 -5.76
N ILE A 67 2.66 9.56 -4.75
CA ILE A 67 2.94 10.98 -4.51
C ILE A 67 3.84 11.51 -5.63
N LYS A 68 4.94 10.82 -5.91
CA LYS A 68 5.90 11.17 -6.95
C LYS A 68 5.23 11.29 -8.32
N ALA A 69 4.32 10.37 -8.66
CA ALA A 69 3.58 10.44 -9.92
C ALA A 69 2.73 11.73 -10.07
N ILE A 70 2.27 12.34 -8.97
CA ILE A 70 1.57 13.63 -8.98
C ILE A 70 2.58 14.78 -8.99
N LEU A 71 3.67 14.71 -8.24
CA LEU A 71 4.70 15.77 -8.23
C LEU A 71 5.41 15.91 -9.58
N ASP A 72 5.65 14.80 -10.26
CA ASP A 72 6.34 14.75 -11.55
C ASP A 72 5.41 15.09 -12.73
N MET A 73 4.11 15.34 -12.48
CA MET A 73 3.18 15.65 -13.55
C MET A 73 3.21 17.13 -13.92
N GLY A 74 3.17 17.42 -15.22
CA GLY A 74 2.92 18.77 -15.71
C GLY A 74 1.44 19.19 -15.53
N PRO A 75 1.13 20.48 -15.73
CA PRO A 75 -0.25 20.97 -15.75
C PRO A 75 -1.08 20.20 -16.79
N PRO A 76 -2.27 19.67 -16.44
CA PRO A 76 -3.10 18.94 -17.38
C PRO A 76 -3.61 19.89 -18.46
N THR A 77 -3.52 19.45 -19.72
CA THR A 77 -3.83 20.21 -20.93
C THR A 77 -5.11 19.75 -21.63
N ASN A 78 -5.65 18.59 -21.25
CA ASN A 78 -6.84 17.99 -21.85
C ASN A 78 -7.67 17.24 -20.81
N ILE A 79 -8.92 16.91 -21.19
CA ILE A 79 -9.88 16.23 -20.31
C ILE A 79 -9.35 14.88 -19.80
N ASN A 80 -8.66 14.12 -20.63
CA ASN A 80 -8.10 12.82 -20.23
C ASN A 80 -7.04 12.98 -19.13
N GLU A 81 -6.21 14.02 -19.21
CA GLU A 81 -5.22 14.33 -18.17
C GLU A 81 -5.86 14.80 -16.87
N VAL A 82 -6.96 15.57 -16.94
CA VAL A 82 -7.76 15.95 -15.77
C VAL A 82 -8.40 14.74 -15.10
N GLN A 83 -8.94 13.79 -15.88
CA GLN A 83 -9.48 12.53 -15.35
C GLN A 83 -8.37 11.68 -14.71
N ARG A 84 -7.19 11.63 -15.32
CA ARG A 84 -6.01 10.92 -14.77
C ARG A 84 -5.56 11.54 -13.44
N LEU A 85 -5.51 12.86 -13.36
CA LEU A 85 -5.22 13.59 -12.11
C LEU A 85 -6.26 13.25 -11.04
N THR A 86 -7.54 13.28 -11.40
CA THR A 86 -8.65 12.93 -10.51
C THR A 86 -8.48 11.53 -9.95
N GLY A 87 -8.20 10.52 -10.80
CA GLY A 87 -7.96 9.15 -10.37
C GLY A 87 -6.78 9.04 -9.39
N ARG A 88 -5.69 9.79 -9.64
CA ARG A 88 -4.54 9.86 -8.72
C ARG A 88 -4.90 10.49 -7.37
N ILE A 89 -5.68 11.58 -7.37
CA ILE A 89 -6.16 12.22 -6.13
C ILE A 89 -7.08 11.28 -5.36
N VAL A 90 -7.99 10.57 -6.03
CA VAL A 90 -8.90 9.61 -5.41
C VAL A 90 -8.12 8.49 -4.71
N ALA A 91 -7.05 7.98 -5.33
CA ALA A 91 -6.17 6.99 -4.72
C ALA A 91 -5.48 7.47 -3.43
N LEU A 92 -5.36 8.80 -3.25
CA LEU A 92 -4.78 9.47 -2.07
C LEU A 92 -5.82 10.09 -1.14
N SER A 93 -7.12 10.02 -1.48
CA SER A 93 -8.19 10.76 -0.81
C SER A 93 -8.27 10.51 0.69
N ARG A 94 -7.96 9.29 1.16
CA ARG A 94 -7.92 8.92 2.59
C ARG A 94 -6.83 9.64 3.40
N PHE A 95 -5.81 10.18 2.73
CA PHE A 95 -4.69 10.89 3.35
C PHE A 95 -4.79 12.41 3.18
N ILE A 96 -5.73 12.90 2.38
CA ILE A 96 -5.91 14.33 2.09
C ILE A 96 -7.21 14.80 2.75
N SER A 97 -7.09 15.64 3.77
CA SER A 97 -8.25 16.23 4.43
C SER A 97 -9.09 17.04 3.44
N LYS A 98 -10.40 16.77 3.43
CA LYS A 98 -11.38 17.44 2.56
C LYS A 98 -11.01 17.37 1.07
N SER A 99 -10.45 16.25 0.61
CA SER A 99 -9.96 16.02 -0.76
C SER A 99 -11.01 16.35 -1.84
N ALA A 100 -12.26 15.91 -1.67
CA ALA A 100 -13.35 16.24 -2.58
C ALA A 100 -13.56 17.76 -2.73
N LYS A 101 -13.56 18.51 -1.62
CA LYS A 101 -13.70 19.97 -1.66
C LYS A 101 -12.50 20.64 -2.33
N LYS A 102 -11.29 20.15 -2.09
CA LYS A 102 -10.06 20.68 -2.69
C LYS A 102 -9.96 20.37 -4.20
N GLY A 103 -10.55 19.27 -4.65
CA GLY A 103 -10.56 18.86 -6.05
C GLY A 103 -11.62 19.54 -6.91
N LEU A 104 -12.58 20.27 -6.32
CA LEU A 104 -13.66 20.96 -7.04
C LEU A 104 -13.15 21.92 -8.13
N SER A 105 -11.97 22.53 -7.95
CA SER A 105 -11.37 23.43 -8.94
C SER A 105 -10.99 22.74 -10.25
N PHE A 106 -10.86 21.41 -10.27
CA PHE A 106 -10.55 20.65 -11.49
C PHE A 106 -11.79 20.28 -12.32
N PHE A 107 -13.00 20.52 -11.79
CA PHE A 107 -14.29 20.18 -12.44
C PHE A 107 -15.12 21.40 -12.83
N LYS A 108 -14.54 22.61 -12.72
CA LYS A 108 -15.11 23.86 -13.22
C LYS A 108 -14.51 24.17 -14.57
#